data_AF-A0A1V5R3G2-F1
#
_entry.id   AF-A0A1V5R3G2-F1
#
_cell.length_a   1.000
_cell.length_b   1.000
_cell.length_c   1.000
_cell.angle_alpha   90.00
_cell.angle_beta   90.00
_cell.angle_gamma   90.00
#
_symmetry.space_group_name_H-M   'P 1'
#
loop_
_entity.id
_entity.type
_entity.pdbx_description
1 polymer ?
#
loop_
_entity_poly.entity_id
_entity_poly.type
_entity_poly.pdbx_seq_one_letter_code
_entity_poly.pdbx_strand_id
1 'polypeptide(L)'
;MKTLAALLLAPALVLSAAPRPKTGPVRTAKEARAIAEQETGGQAVRARKIALNGASAGWEVEVRMSGEDRGWRCIVDADSRSVFTKTRIPNPEARKKR
;
A
#
# COMPACT_ATOMS: atom_id res chain seq x y z
N MET A 1 -19.26 44.88 -34.93
CA MET A 1 -18.38 45.10 -33.77
C MET A 1 -18.95 44.35 -32.57
N LYS A 2 -18.36 43.22 -32.20
CA LYS A 2 -18.72 42.42 -31.02
C LYS A 2 -17.43 41.86 -30.43
N THR A 3 -16.87 42.59 -29.48
CA THR A 3 -15.87 42.11 -28.53
C THR A 3 -16.56 41.23 -27.49
N LEU A 4 -15.93 40.14 -27.04
CA LEU A 4 -15.61 39.92 -25.62
C LEU A 4 -15.09 38.50 -25.32
N ALA A 5 -14.02 38.51 -24.52
CA ALA A 5 -13.64 37.52 -23.51
C ALA A 5 -13.11 36.15 -23.98
N ALA A 6 -11.83 36.12 -24.34
CA ALA A 6 -11.03 34.91 -24.27
C ALA A 6 -10.87 34.51 -22.79
N LEU A 7 -11.43 33.36 -22.43
CA LEU A 7 -11.33 32.74 -21.11
C LEU A 7 -9.86 32.48 -20.74
N LEU A 8 -9.46 32.98 -19.57
CA LEU A 8 -8.23 32.65 -18.87
C LEU A 8 -8.18 31.14 -18.56
N LEU A 9 -7.20 30.45 -19.13
CA LEU A 9 -6.77 29.11 -18.70
C LEU A 9 -6.16 29.20 -17.30
N ALA A 10 -6.93 28.83 -16.28
CA ALA A 10 -6.40 28.59 -14.95
C ALA A 10 -5.72 27.20 -14.92
N PRO A 11 -4.43 27.09 -14.54
CA PRO A 11 -3.81 25.79 -14.32
C PRO A 11 -4.42 25.19 -13.05
N ALA A 12 -5.17 24.09 -13.21
CA ALA A 12 -5.64 23.29 -12.10
C ALA A 12 -4.42 22.70 -11.37
N LEU A 13 -4.01 23.36 -10.29
CA LEU A 13 -3.11 22.79 -9.29
C LEU A 13 -3.83 21.59 -8.68
N VAL A 14 -3.59 20.40 -9.24
CA VAL A 14 -4.03 19.14 -8.65
C VAL A 14 -3.24 18.98 -7.35
N LEU A 15 -3.85 19.46 -6.27
CA LEU A 15 -3.33 19.34 -4.91
C LEU A 15 -3.34 17.85 -4.56
N SER A 16 -2.27 17.14 -4.94
CA SER A 16 -2.01 15.77 -4.51
C SER A 16 -1.81 15.83 -3.01
N ALA A 17 -2.90 15.56 -2.26
CA ALA A 17 -2.88 15.47 -0.82
C ALA A 17 -2.00 14.27 -0.45
N ALA A 18 -0.70 14.52 -0.26
CA ALA A 18 0.22 13.54 0.27
C ALA A 18 -0.36 13.04 1.60
N PRO A 19 -0.61 11.72 1.75
CA PRO A 19 -1.17 11.20 2.98
C PRO A 19 -0.24 11.54 4.14
N ARG A 20 -0.78 12.21 5.17
CA ARG A 20 0.01 12.59 6.35
C ARG A 20 0.64 11.32 6.94
N PRO A 21 1.93 11.35 7.30
CA PRO A 21 2.58 10.20 7.92
C PRO A 21 1.83 9.86 9.20
N LYS A 22 1.22 8.68 9.24
CA LYS A 22 0.58 8.16 10.43
C LYS A 22 1.66 7.82 11.45
N THR A 23 1.60 8.46 12.61
CA THR A 23 2.52 8.20 13.72
C THR A 23 1.97 7.07 14.60
N GLY A 24 2.84 6.15 14.99
CA GLY A 24 2.52 5.03 15.89
C GLY A 24 2.36 3.65 15.21
N PRO A 25 2.29 2.57 16.01
CA PRO A 25 2.42 1.22 15.50
C PRO A 25 1.32 0.80 14.52
N VAL A 26 1.63 -0.12 13.61
CA VAL A 26 0.68 -0.78 12.70
C VAL A 26 -0.20 -1.73 13.51
N ARG A 27 -1.38 -1.26 13.90
CA ARG A 27 -2.30 -2.02 14.76
C ARG A 27 -3.28 -2.89 13.97
N THR A 28 -3.48 -2.59 12.69
CA THR A 28 -4.53 -3.22 11.89
C THR A 28 -4.00 -3.88 10.63
N ALA A 29 -4.66 -4.96 10.21
CA ALA A 29 -4.39 -5.62 8.94
C ALA A 29 -4.54 -4.66 7.75
N LYS A 30 -5.47 -3.70 7.83
CA LYS A 30 -5.71 -2.70 6.77
C LYS A 30 -4.48 -1.81 6.57
N GLU A 31 -3.84 -1.39 7.66
CA GLU A 31 -2.64 -0.55 7.58
C GLU A 31 -1.44 -1.32 7.05
N ALA A 32 -1.24 -2.57 7.50
CA ALA A 32 -0.19 -3.42 6.97
C ALA A 32 -0.34 -3.66 5.46
N ARG A 33 -1.57 -3.87 4.99
CA ARG A 33 -1.88 -4.01 3.56
C ARG A 33 -1.51 -2.75 2.79
N ALA A 34 -1.94 -1.58 3.25
CA ALA A 34 -1.63 -0.32 2.57
C ALA A 34 -0.11 -0.07 2.46
N ILE A 35 0.66 -0.40 3.51
CA ILE A 35 2.12 -0.29 3.49
C ILE A 35 2.72 -1.25 2.45
N ALA A 36 2.29 -2.51 2.44
CA ALA A 36 2.78 -3.49 1.48
C ALA A 36 2.39 -3.15 0.03
N GLU A 37 1.18 -2.65 -0.21
CA GLU A 37 0.71 -2.19 -1.52
C GLU A 37 1.53 -1.00 -2.01
N GLN A 38 1.78 -0.01 -1.13
CA GLN A 38 2.61 1.15 -1.46
C GLN A 38 4.05 0.76 -1.81
N GLU A 39 4.63 -0.21 -1.10
CA GLU A 39 6.01 -0.68 -1.30
C GLU A 39 6.17 -1.53 -2.58
N THR A 40 5.13 -2.24 -3.00
CA THR A 40 5.24 -3.23 -4.09
C THR A 40 4.55 -2.80 -5.39
N GLY A 41 3.61 -1.87 -5.33
CA GLY A 41 2.73 -1.53 -6.44
C GLY A 41 1.67 -2.59 -6.76
N GLY A 42 1.56 -3.66 -5.95
CA GLY A 42 0.58 -4.73 -6.12
C GLY A 42 -0.66 -4.55 -5.26
N GLN A 43 -1.53 -5.57 -5.27
CA GLN A 43 -2.76 -5.62 -4.46
C GLN A 43 -2.61 -6.61 -3.31
N ALA A 44 -2.78 -6.17 -2.06
CA ALA A 44 -2.68 -7.06 -0.91
C ALA A 44 -3.95 -7.92 -0.77
N VAL A 45 -3.77 -9.23 -0.84
CA VAL A 45 -4.89 -10.20 -0.83
C VAL A 45 -5.08 -10.83 0.54
N ARG A 46 -4.00 -10.99 1.31
CA ARG A 46 -4.02 -11.56 2.65
C ARG A 46 -3.10 -10.77 3.57
N ALA A 47 -3.49 -10.64 4.84
CA ALA A 47 -2.62 -10.12 5.89
C ALA A 47 -2.89 -10.89 7.18
N ARG A 48 -1.83 -11.32 7.87
CA ARG A 48 -1.90 -12.00 9.16
C ARG A 48 -0.88 -11.41 10.13
N LYS A 49 -1.24 -11.36 11.40
CA LYS A 49 -0.32 -10.91 12.46
C LYS A 49 0.69 -12.03 12.74
N ILE A 50 1.94 -11.67 12.97
CA ILE A 50 3.04 -12.57 13.33
C ILE A 50 3.83 -11.99 14.50
N ALA A 51 4.58 -12.84 15.20
CA ALA A 51 5.65 -12.37 16.07
C ALA A 51 6.88 -12.04 15.22
N LEU A 52 7.52 -10.92 15.50
CA LEU A 52 8.74 -10.47 14.83
C LEU A 52 9.80 -10.19 15.90
N ASN A 53 10.99 -10.79 15.77
CA ASN A 53 12.11 -10.61 16.71
C ASN A 53 11.78 -10.92 18.19
N GLY A 54 10.89 -11.89 18.45
CA GLY A 54 10.58 -12.38 19.79
C GLY A 54 9.68 -11.47 20.67
N ALA A 55 9.59 -10.17 20.38
CA ALA A 55 8.78 -9.22 21.16
C ALA A 55 7.96 -8.23 20.32
N SER A 56 8.45 -7.83 19.14
CA SER A 56 7.73 -6.90 18.26
C SER A 56 6.60 -7.62 17.51
N ALA A 57 5.48 -6.94 17.31
CA ALA A 57 4.44 -7.44 16.43
C ALA A 57 4.82 -7.17 14.97
N GLY A 58 4.64 -8.15 14.09
CA GLY A 58 4.75 -7.98 12.64
C GLY A 58 3.47 -8.33 11.93
N TRP A 59 3.39 -7.99 10.65
CA TRP A 59 2.33 -8.43 9.75
C TRP A 59 2.95 -9.09 8.54
N GLU A 60 2.59 -10.35 8.28
CA GLU A 60 2.86 -10.97 7.00
C GLU A 60 1.72 -10.64 6.05
N VAL A 61 2.05 -10.06 4.90
CA VAL A 61 1.12 -9.64 3.86
C VAL A 61 1.49 -10.34 2.56
N GLU A 62 0.51 -10.99 1.93
CA GLU A 62 0.66 -11.54 0.59
C GLU A 62 0.06 -10.55 -0.40
N VAL A 63 0.85 -10.21 -1.42
CA VAL A 63 0.54 -9.24 -2.45
C VAL A 63 0.51 -9.92 -3.80
N ARG A 64 -0.60 -9.71 -4.51
CA ARG A 64 -0.79 -10.11 -5.90
C ARG A 64 -0.26 -9.04 -6.83
N MET A 65 0.51 -9.44 -7.84
CA MET A 65 0.97 -8.56 -8.91
C MET A 65 0.13 -8.82 -10.17
N SER A 66 -0.41 -7.77 -10.80
CA SER A 66 -1.25 -7.93 -11.99
C SER A 66 -0.40 -8.28 -13.21
N GLY A 67 -0.75 -9.34 -13.93
CA GLY A 67 -0.01 -9.76 -15.14
C GLY A 67 1.34 -10.46 -14.87
N GLU A 68 1.64 -10.81 -13.62
CA GLU A 68 2.85 -11.56 -13.26
C GLU A 68 2.52 -12.99 -12.77
N ASP A 69 3.46 -13.92 -12.94
CA ASP A 69 3.36 -15.28 -12.37
C ASP A 69 3.76 -15.34 -10.89
N ARG A 70 4.42 -14.30 -10.39
CA ARG A 70 4.91 -14.22 -9.01
C ARG A 70 4.34 -13.00 -8.30
N GLY A 71 4.01 -13.19 -7.02
CA GLY A 71 3.62 -12.14 -6.10
C GLY A 71 4.72 -11.82 -5.11
N TRP A 72 4.35 -11.11 -4.05
CA TRP A 72 5.22 -10.81 -2.93
C TRP A 72 4.64 -11.32 -1.62
N ARG A 73 5.51 -11.80 -0.74
CA ARG A 73 5.26 -11.91 0.69
C ARG A 73 6.09 -10.85 1.39
N CYS A 74 5.41 -9.91 2.03
CA CYS A 74 6.01 -8.80 2.76
C CYS A 74 5.84 -9.03 4.26
N ILE A 75 6.91 -8.81 5.02
CA ILE A 75 6.86 -8.69 6.47
C ILE A 75 6.87 -7.20 6.79
N VAL A 76 5.76 -6.67 7.29
CA VAL A 76 5.64 -5.29 7.76
C VAL A 76 5.92 -5.27 9.25
N ASP A 77 6.92 -4.50 9.66
CA ASP A 77 7.22 -4.27 11.07
C ASP A 77 6.20 -3.27 11.65
N ALA A 78 5.61 -3.61 12.80
CA ALA A 78 4.54 -2.78 13.35
C ALA A 78 5.06 -1.45 13.86
N ASP A 79 6.25 -1.38 14.43
CA ASP A 79 6.74 -0.18 15.10
C ASP A 79 7.27 0.85 14.10
N SER A 80 8.06 0.41 13.12
CA SER A 80 8.64 1.24 12.06
C SER A 80 7.71 1.52 10.89
N ARG A 81 6.56 0.84 10.82
CA ARG A 81 5.58 0.93 9.70
C ARG A 81 6.21 0.69 8.32
N SER A 82 7.24 -0.12 8.26
CA SER A 82 8.04 -0.36 7.06
C SER A 82 8.12 -1.85 6.72
N VAL A 83 8.38 -2.19 5.47
CA VAL A 83 8.59 -3.58 5.05
C VAL A 83 10.00 -4.02 5.46
N PHE A 84 10.07 -4.91 6.45
CA PHE A 84 11.31 -5.50 6.96
C PHE A 84 11.89 -6.54 6.00
N THR A 85 11.03 -7.33 5.35
CA THR A 85 11.47 -8.36 4.40
C THR A 85 10.47 -8.50 3.27
N LYS A 86 10.97 -8.73 2.05
CA LYS A 86 10.17 -8.92 0.85
C LYS A 86 10.68 -10.16 0.10
N THR A 87 9.83 -11.17 -0.04
CA THR A 87 10.17 -12.47 -0.67
C THR A 87 9.26 -12.75 -1.85
N ARG A 88 9.81 -13.19 -2.98
CA ARG A 88 9.01 -13.63 -4.14
C ARG A 88 8.31 -14.95 -3.82
N ILE A 89 7.00 -15.02 -4.10
CA ILE A 89 6.16 -16.22 -3.95
C ILE A 89 5.37 -16.47 -5.25
N PRO A 90 4.78 -17.65 -5.47
CA PRO A 90 3.76 -17.82 -6.51
C PRO A 90 2.68 -16.74 -6.39
N ASN A 91 2.18 -16.20 -7.50
CA ASN A 91 1.24 -15.08 -7.46
C ASN A 91 -0.06 -15.48 -6.75
N PRO A 92 -0.38 -14.88 -5.60
CA PRO A 92 -1.54 -15.32 -4.84
C PRO A 92 -2.85 -14.96 -5.55
N GLU A 93 -3.87 -15.79 -5.33
CA GLU A 93 -5.19 -15.58 -5.90
C GLU A 93 -5.81 -14.24 -5.51
N ALA A 94 -6.60 -13.66 -6.41
CA ALA A 94 -7.30 -12.41 -6.14
C ALA A 94 -8.23 -12.57 -4.93
N ARG A 95 -8.26 -11.55 -4.06
CA ARG A 95 -9.12 -11.57 -2.88
C ARG A 95 -10.59 -11.62 -3.31
N LYS A 96 -11.26 -12.75 -3.09
CA LYS A 96 -12.71 -12.86 -3.29
C LYS A 96 -13.42 -11.91 -2.31
N LYS A 97 -14.17 -10.95 -2.83
CA LYS A 97 -15.11 -10.15 -2.02
C LYS A 97 -16.25 -11.09 -1.61
N ARG A 98 -16.37 -11.37 -0.31
CA ARG A 98 -17.55 -11.98 0.29
C ARG A 98 -18.47 -10.88 0.78
#